data_AF-A0A2M8QP03-F1
#
_entry.id   AF-A0A2M8QP03-F1
#
_cell.length_a   1.000
_cell.length_b   1.000
_cell.length_c   1.000
_cell.angle_alpha   90.00
_cell.angle_beta   90.00
_cell.angle_gamma   90.00
#
_symmetry.space_group_name_H-M   'P 1'
#
loop_
_entity.id
_entity.type
_entity.pdbx_description
1 polymer ?
#
loop_
_entity_poly.entity_id
_entity_poly.type
_entity_poly.pdbx_seq_one_letter_code
_entity_poly.pdbx_strand_id
1 'polypeptide(L)' 'MTKLTPIESEFATTEEAEAYDAWFRAQIEASLADPRPGIPHDQVMAELRAIIEAKKANQA' A
#
# COMPACT_ATOMS: atom_id res chain seq x y z
N MET A 1 -8.07 -2.60 25.17
CA MET A 1 -7.27 -3.24 24.12
C MET A 1 -7.39 -4.75 24.25
N THR A 2 -8.17 -5.40 23.38
CA THR A 2 -8.30 -6.87 23.35
C THR A 2 -7.14 -7.44 22.53
N LYS A 3 -6.37 -8.36 23.13
CA LYS A 3 -5.24 -9.03 22.47
C LYS A 3 -5.79 -10.09 21.51
N LEU A 4 -5.31 -10.07 20.28
CA LEU A 4 -5.68 -11.02 19.23
C LEU A 4 -4.61 -12.09 19.10
N THR A 5 -5.01 -13.31 18.75
CA THR A 5 -4.06 -14.37 18.41
C THR A 5 -3.63 -14.26 16.94
N PRO A 6 -2.44 -14.77 16.57
CA PRO A 6 -1.96 -14.72 15.18
C PRO A 6 -2.85 -15.43 14.15
N ILE A 7 -3.76 -16.32 14.59
CA ILE A 7 -4.72 -17.00 13.70
C ILE A 7 -5.91 -16.09 13.41
N GLU A 8 -6.31 -15.26 14.36
CA GLU A 8 -7.46 -14.35 14.24
C GLU A 8 -7.10 -13.08 13.48
N SER A 9 -5.88 -12.57 13.67
CA SER A 9 -5.43 -11.32 13.06
C SER A 9 -3.91 -11.24 12.96
N GLU A 10 -3.44 -10.51 11.95
CA GLU A 10 -2.03 -10.10 11.82
C GLU A 10 -1.65 -9.00 12.82
N PHE A 11 -2.63 -8.28 13.37
CA PHE A 11 -2.42 -7.27 14.41
C PHE A 11 -2.47 -7.91 15.80
N ALA A 12 -1.60 -7.45 16.71
CA ALA A 12 -1.55 -8.00 18.06
C ALA A 12 -2.79 -7.60 18.88
N THR A 13 -3.50 -6.55 18.47
CA THR A 13 -4.60 -5.95 19.22
C THR A 13 -5.70 -5.43 18.31
N THR A 14 -6.91 -5.33 18.86
CA THR A 14 -8.04 -4.73 18.12
C THR A 14 -7.85 -3.26 17.80
N GLU A 15 -7.21 -2.50 18.69
CA GLU A 15 -6.97 -1.08 18.48
C GLU A 15 -5.98 -0.83 17.32
N GLU A 16 -4.92 -1.63 17.19
CA GLU A 16 -4.03 -1.57 16.03
C GLU A 16 -4.76 -1.93 14.73
N ALA A 17 -5.62 -2.97 14.76
CA ALA A 17 -6.41 -3.37 13.61
C ALA A 17 -7.41 -2.29 13.17
N GLU A 18 -8.09 -1.64 14.13
CA GLU A 18 -9.02 -0.55 13.88
C GLU A 18 -8.31 0.70 13.34
N ALA A 19 -7.13 1.02 13.89
CA ALA A 19 -6.33 2.13 13.40
C ALA A 19 -5.85 1.89 11.94
N TYR A 20 -5.45 0.65 11.63
CA TYR A 20 -5.09 0.27 10.27
C TYR A 20 -6.29 0.32 9.32
N ASP A 21 -7.44 -0.23 9.71
CA ASP A 21 -8.66 -0.19 8.89
C ASP A 21 -9.09 1.25 8.57
N ALA A 22 -9.08 2.14 9.57
CA ALA A 22 -9.41 3.55 9.37
C ALA A 22 -8.45 4.25 8.39
N TRP A 23 -7.13 4.03 8.54
CA TRP A 23 -6.15 4.55 7.61
C TRP A 23 -6.33 3.97 6.20
N PHE A 24 -6.53 2.66 6.08
CA PHE A 24 -6.64 1.96 4.80
C PHE A 24 -7.89 2.41 4.03
N ARG A 25 -9.03 2.58 4.71
CA ARG A 25 -10.24 3.13 4.09
C ARG A 25 -10.01 4.55 3.57
N ALA A 26 -9.35 5.41 4.35
CA ALA A 26 -9.02 6.76 3.91
C ALA A 26 -8.09 6.75 2.67
N GLN A 27 -7.13 5.82 2.60
CA GLN A 27 -6.28 5.65 1.41
C GLN A 27 -7.09 5.19 0.19
N ILE A 28 -8.04 4.26 0.36
CA ILE A 28 -8.93 3.80 -0.72
C ILE A 28 -9.81 4.94 -1.21
N GLU A 29 -10.43 5.69 -0.30
CA GLU A 29 -11.30 6.83 -0.65
C GLU A 29 -10.53 7.89 -1.45
N ALA A 30 -9.31 8.24 -1.01
CA ALA A 30 -8.45 9.16 -1.75
C ALA A 30 -8.07 8.61 -3.14
N SER A 31 -7.83 7.30 -3.26
CA SER A 31 -7.49 6.67 -4.53
C SER A 31 -8.68 6.59 -5.49
N LEU A 32 -9.89 6.33 -4.99
CA LEU A 32 -11.12 6.31 -5.79
C LEU A 32 -11.55 7.72 -6.23
N ALA A 33 -11.24 8.74 -5.42
CA ALA A 33 -11.50 10.14 -5.75
C ALA A 33 -10.52 10.72 -6.79
N ASP A 34 -9.43 10.01 -7.11
CA ASP A 34 -8.45 10.44 -8.10
C ASP A 34 -9.07 10.41 -9.52
N PRO A 35 -9.17 11.56 -10.22
CA PRO A 35 -9.80 11.63 -11.53
C PRO A 35 -8.92 11.07 -12.65
N ARG A 36 -7.66 10.75 -12.39
CA ARG A 36 -6.74 10.23 -13.41
C ARG A 36 -7.20 8.85 -13.87
N PRO A 37 -7.18 8.57 -15.19
CA PRO A 37 -7.50 7.23 -15.67
C PRO A 37 -6.44 6.23 -15.18
N GLY A 38 -6.87 4.98 -14.96
CA GLY A 38 -5.95 3.88 -14.72
C GLY A 38 -4.99 3.70 -15.90
N ILE A 39 -3.77 3.27 -15.60
CA ILE A 39 -2.75 2.97 -16.62
C ILE A 39 -2.67 1.47 -16.92
N PRO A 40 -2.33 1.06 -18.16
CA PRO A 40 -2.13 -0.35 -18.49
C PRO A 40 -1.03 -1.00 -17.64
N HIS A 41 -1.14 -2.31 -17.40
CA HIS A 41 -0.14 -3.08 -16.65
C HIS A 41 1.28 -2.91 -17.20
N ASP A 42 1.44 -2.96 -18.53
CA ASP A 42 2.76 -2.84 -19.17
C ASP A 42 3.42 -1.49 -18.88
N GLN A 43 2.61 -0.42 -18.79
CA GLN A 43 3.10 0.90 -18.44
C GLN A 43 3.59 0.94 -16.98
N VAL A 44 2.82 0.38 -16.04
CA VAL A 44 3.26 0.26 -14.62
C VAL A 44 4.61 -0.47 -14.54
N MET A 45 4.74 -1.58 -15.27
CA MET A 45 5.96 -2.37 -15.24
C MET A 45 7.15 -1.65 -15.88
N ALA A 46 6.93 -0.84 -16.91
CA ALA A 46 7.98 -0.01 -17.51
C ALA A 46 8.46 1.08 -16.53
N GLU A 47 7.52 1.79 -15.89
CA GLU A 47 7.83 2.82 -14.89
C GLU A 47 8.58 2.23 -13.69
N LEU A 48 8.16 1.06 -13.19
CA LEU A 48 8.84 0.38 -12.08
C LEU A 48 10.28 -0.01 -12.42
N ARG A 49 10.52 -0.56 -13.62
CA ARG A 49 11.88 -0.92 -14.08
C ARG A 49 12.78 0.32 -14.15
N ALA A 50 12.26 1.43 -14.66
CA ALA A 50 13.02 2.68 -14.73
C ALA A 50 13.45 3.18 -13.34
N ILE A 51 12.55 3.12 -12.35
CA ILE A 51 12.87 3.48 -10.95
C ILE A 51 13.97 2.59 -10.38
N ILE A 52 13.92 1.27 -10.63
CA ILE A 52 14.92 0.32 -10.14
C ILE A 52 16.29 0.61 -10.76
N GLU A 53 16.37 0.81 -12.08
CA GLU A 53 17.64 1.08 -12.76
C GLU A 53 18.23 2.43 -12.35
N ALA A 54 17.40 3.46 -12.17
CA ALA A 54 17.87 4.74 -11.63
C ALA A 54 18.46 4.60 -10.22
N LYS A 55 17.83 3.80 -9.35
CA LYS A 55 18.35 3.53 -8.00
C LYS A 55 19.68 2.77 -8.04
N LYS A 56 19.83 1.78 -8.91
CA LYS A 56 21.09 1.03 -9.07
C LYS A 56 22.22 1.91 -9.59
N ALA A 57 21.95 2.74 -10.59
CA ALA A 57 22.94 3.65 -11.15
C ALA A 57 23.43 4.69 -10.12
N ASN A 58 22.57 5.13 -9.21
CA ASN A 58 22.92 6.05 -8.13
C ASN A 58 23.67 5.38 -6.95
N GLN A 59 23.76 4.05 -6.93
CA GLN A 59 24.49 3.29 -5.91
C GLN A 59 25.88 2.83 -6.37
N ALA A 60 26.21 3.04 -7.64
CA ALA A 60 27.53 2.78 -8.23
C ALA A 60 28.39 4.05 -8.21
#